data_AF-A0A7K2KSJ0-F1
#
_entry.id   AF-A0A7K2KSJ0-F1
#
_cell.length_a   1.000
_cell.length_b   1.000
_cell.length_c   1.000
_cell.angle_alpha   90.00
_cell.angle_beta   90.00
_cell.angle_gamma   90.00
#
_symmetry.space_group_name_H-M   'P 1'
#
loop_
_entity.id
_entity.type
_entity.pdbx_description
1 polymer ?
#
loop_
_entity_poly.entity_id
_entity_poly.type
_entity_poly.pdbx_seq_one_letter_code
_entity_poly.pdbx_strand_id
1 'polypeptide(L)'
;RRTIGILWDVGTFWPRAAHPFAPPCYAERAVPDLTWRMSSWTRSTGGRLVISGHSQGSVLAAAAVWQLPPATRRRVALLTYGSPLERLYGRWFPAYFGPDALRGLHRTVHCWTNLYRATDPIGGPVRVPAEDGRPAVDAAVLLDPVAYGRTRAHPLPEPILGHSDYQADPAFARRRAALLDRLPPAVPHPREPNPAADQGSSGRSSG
;
A
#
# COMPACT_ATOMS: atom_id res chain seq x y z
N ARG A 1 -10.08 12.33 -25.86
CA ARG A 1 -9.78 10.87 -25.86
C ARG A 1 -9.17 10.34 -24.53
N ARG A 2 -8.99 11.15 -23.46
CA ARG A 2 -8.36 10.71 -22.18
C ARG A 2 -9.33 10.21 -21.10
N THR A 3 -10.61 10.55 -21.14
CA THR A 3 -11.59 10.21 -20.08
C THR A 3 -12.08 8.76 -20.13
N ILE A 4 -12.05 8.12 -21.31
CA ILE A 4 -12.58 6.76 -21.50
C ILE A 4 -11.65 5.69 -20.89
N GLY A 5 -10.34 5.96 -20.80
CA GLY A 5 -9.36 5.03 -20.21
C GLY A 5 -9.51 4.85 -18.69
N ILE A 6 -9.88 5.90 -17.97
CA ILE A 6 -10.09 5.86 -16.50
C ILE A 6 -11.32 5.02 -16.15
N LEU A 7 -12.39 5.14 -16.95
CA LEU A 7 -13.61 4.34 -16.76
C LEU A 7 -13.36 2.85 -17.04
N TRP A 8 -12.48 2.53 -18.01
CA TRP A 8 -12.09 1.17 -18.32
C TRP A 8 -11.22 0.54 -17.22
N ASP A 9 -10.25 1.28 -16.69
CA ASP A 9 -9.39 0.82 -15.58
C ASP A 9 -10.21 0.54 -14.31
N VAL A 10 -11.23 1.36 -14.04
CA VAL A 10 -12.20 1.15 -12.95
C VAL A 10 -13.09 -0.07 -13.20
N GLY A 11 -13.53 -0.29 -14.43
CA GLY A 11 -14.32 -1.47 -14.82
C GLY A 11 -13.56 -2.80 -14.70
N THR A 12 -12.25 -2.80 -15.01
CA THR A 12 -11.39 -4.00 -14.91
C THR A 12 -10.91 -4.33 -13.49
N PHE A 13 -11.37 -3.59 -12.48
CA PHE A 13 -11.16 -3.97 -11.07
C PHE A 13 -12.15 -5.04 -10.60
N TRP A 14 -13.32 -5.17 -11.24
CA TRP A 14 -14.39 -6.06 -10.79
C TRP A 14 -14.38 -7.43 -11.51
N PRO A 15 -14.73 -8.53 -10.81
CA PRO A 15 -14.95 -9.83 -11.44
C PRO A 15 -16.00 -9.77 -12.54
N ARG A 16 -15.91 -10.68 -13.52
CA ARG A 16 -16.81 -10.81 -14.69
C ARG A 16 -18.32 -10.85 -14.38
N ALA A 17 -18.72 -11.03 -13.12
CA ALA A 17 -20.11 -11.04 -12.69
C ALA A 17 -20.82 -9.68 -12.81
N ALA A 18 -20.09 -8.57 -12.97
CA ALA A 18 -20.67 -7.23 -13.02
C ALA A 18 -20.76 -6.60 -14.44
N HIS A 19 -20.09 -7.15 -15.47
CA HIS A 19 -20.26 -6.70 -16.86
C HIS A 19 -19.70 -7.70 -17.92
N PRO A 20 -20.46 -8.11 -18.95
CA PRO A 20 -20.11 -9.18 -19.89
C PRO A 20 -18.98 -8.90 -20.89
N PHE A 21 -18.38 -7.69 -20.87
CA PHE A 21 -17.32 -7.28 -21.81
C PHE A 21 -16.00 -6.84 -21.15
N ALA A 22 -15.80 -7.11 -19.86
CA ALA A 22 -14.54 -6.77 -19.19
C ALA A 22 -13.41 -7.76 -19.57
N PRO A 23 -12.23 -7.29 -20.02
CA PRO A 23 -11.04 -8.13 -20.21
C PRO A 23 -10.59 -8.73 -18.86
N PRO A 24 -9.81 -9.84 -18.86
CA PRO A 24 -9.42 -10.55 -17.63
C PRO A 24 -8.84 -9.57 -16.61
N CYS A 25 -9.44 -9.56 -15.42
CA CYS A 25 -9.32 -8.43 -14.52
C CYS A 25 -7.99 -8.46 -13.76
N TYR A 26 -7.31 -7.32 -13.65
CA TYR A 26 -6.03 -7.23 -12.94
C TYR A 26 -6.18 -7.58 -11.45
N ALA A 27 -7.36 -7.34 -10.87
CA ALA A 27 -7.63 -7.58 -9.45
C ALA A 27 -7.76 -9.06 -9.07
N GLU A 28 -8.37 -9.92 -9.92
CA GLU A 28 -8.55 -11.36 -9.64
C GLU A 28 -7.22 -12.10 -9.46
N ARG A 29 -6.15 -11.62 -10.08
CA ARG A 29 -4.81 -12.18 -9.93
C ARG A 29 -3.92 -11.37 -8.99
N ALA A 30 -3.88 -10.05 -9.14
CA ALA A 30 -2.94 -9.23 -8.40
C ALA A 30 -3.24 -9.19 -6.89
N VAL A 31 -4.52 -9.19 -6.50
CA VAL A 31 -4.88 -9.12 -5.07
C VAL A 31 -4.52 -10.41 -4.34
N PRO A 32 -4.88 -11.62 -4.84
CA PRO A 32 -4.43 -12.87 -4.23
C PRO A 32 -2.90 -13.01 -4.23
N ASP A 33 -2.22 -12.68 -5.33
CA ASP A 33 -0.76 -12.78 -5.43
C ASP A 33 -0.06 -11.86 -4.41
N LEU A 34 -0.54 -10.62 -4.25
CA LEU A 34 0.00 -9.66 -3.29
C LEU A 34 -0.25 -10.10 -1.85
N THR A 35 -1.45 -10.61 -1.56
CA THR A 35 -1.83 -11.17 -0.26
C THR A 35 -0.97 -12.37 0.10
N TRP A 36 -0.78 -13.30 -0.85
CA TRP A 36 0.06 -14.47 -0.69
C TRP A 36 1.52 -14.08 -0.47
N ARG A 37 2.05 -13.16 -1.28
CA ARG A 37 3.46 -12.71 -1.15
C ARG A 37 3.73 -12.06 0.20
N MET A 38 2.88 -11.13 0.63
CA MET A 38 3.01 -10.49 1.94
C MET A 38 2.91 -11.51 3.08
N SER A 39 1.96 -12.44 3.01
CA SER A 39 1.77 -13.47 4.04
C SER A 39 2.94 -14.45 4.10
N SER A 40 3.36 -14.99 2.96
CA SER A 40 4.47 -15.95 2.87
C SER A 40 5.78 -15.33 3.31
N TRP A 41 6.10 -14.11 2.86
CA TRP A 41 7.31 -13.41 3.27
C TRP A 41 7.32 -13.08 4.77
N THR A 42 6.20 -12.59 5.30
CA THR A 42 6.10 -12.27 6.74
C THR A 42 6.20 -13.52 7.61
N ARG A 43 5.67 -14.66 7.15
CA ARG A 43 5.79 -15.95 7.83
C ARG A 43 7.19 -16.54 7.78
N SER A 44 7.89 -16.43 6.65
CA SER A 44 9.22 -17.03 6.50
C SER A 44 10.32 -16.21 7.15
N THR A 45 10.18 -14.89 7.17
CA THR A 45 11.22 -13.98 7.68
C THR A 45 10.93 -13.47 9.10
N GLY A 46 9.69 -13.56 9.55
CA GLY A 46 9.25 -12.89 10.78
C GLY A 46 9.24 -11.37 10.67
N GLY A 47 9.48 -10.85 9.47
CA GLY A 47 9.70 -9.44 9.19
C GLY A 47 8.45 -8.58 9.22
N ARG A 48 8.66 -7.31 8.90
CA ARG A 48 7.65 -6.25 8.79
C ARG A 48 7.84 -5.52 7.47
N LEU A 49 6.77 -5.04 6.86
CA LEU A 49 6.85 -4.37 5.57
C LEU A 49 5.88 -3.19 5.46
N VAL A 50 6.23 -2.24 4.59
CA VAL A 50 5.34 -1.19 4.12
C VAL A 50 4.91 -1.53 2.69
N ILE A 51 3.61 -1.70 2.46
CA ILE A 51 3.06 -1.81 1.12
C ILE A 51 2.70 -0.41 0.62
N SER A 52 3.30 -0.02 -0.51
CA SER A 52 3.07 1.30 -1.11
C SER A 52 2.29 1.18 -2.42
N GLY A 53 1.18 1.91 -2.55
CA GLY A 53 0.33 1.89 -3.74
C GLY A 53 0.09 3.28 -4.33
N HIS A 54 0.51 3.46 -5.59
CA HIS A 54 0.20 4.63 -6.40
C HIS A 54 -1.07 4.41 -7.21
N SER A 55 -1.94 5.41 -7.31
CA SER A 55 -3.08 5.36 -8.25
C SER A 55 -3.87 4.06 -8.10
N GLN A 56 -4.06 3.30 -9.18
CA GLN A 56 -4.69 1.97 -9.14
C GLN A 56 -4.04 0.98 -8.16
N GLY A 57 -2.72 1.07 -7.98
CA GLY A 57 -1.99 0.28 -6.99
C GLY A 57 -2.43 0.55 -5.55
N SER A 58 -2.99 1.73 -5.24
CA SER A 58 -3.54 2.00 -3.90
C SER A 58 -4.80 1.18 -3.63
N VAL A 59 -5.63 0.98 -4.67
CA VAL A 59 -6.86 0.19 -4.62
C VAL A 59 -6.50 -1.30 -4.44
N LEU A 60 -5.56 -1.79 -5.23
CA LEU A 60 -5.05 -3.17 -5.12
C LEU A 60 -4.38 -3.42 -3.75
N ALA A 61 -3.59 -2.47 -3.25
CA ALA A 61 -2.96 -2.58 -1.94
C ALA A 61 -3.99 -2.61 -0.81
N ALA A 62 -5.00 -1.73 -0.84
CA ALA A 62 -6.09 -1.74 0.14
C ALA A 62 -6.85 -3.07 0.12
N ALA A 63 -7.21 -3.56 -1.07
CA ALA A 63 -7.88 -4.85 -1.25
C ALA A 63 -7.05 -6.02 -0.71
N ALA A 64 -5.74 -6.06 -0.98
CA ALA A 64 -4.86 -7.10 -0.49
C ALA A 64 -4.71 -7.04 1.04
N VAL A 65 -4.60 -5.86 1.62
CA VAL A 65 -4.53 -5.69 3.08
C VAL A 65 -5.80 -6.19 3.77
N TRP A 66 -6.99 -5.99 3.18
CA TRP A 66 -8.24 -6.57 3.71
C TRP A 66 -8.27 -8.10 3.69
N GLN A 67 -7.54 -8.74 2.78
CA GLN A 67 -7.48 -10.21 2.68
C GLN A 67 -6.38 -10.82 3.55
N LEU A 68 -5.49 -10.00 4.14
CA LEU A 68 -4.44 -10.51 5.02
C LEU A 68 -5.02 -11.12 6.32
N PRO A 69 -4.49 -12.26 6.79
CA PRO A 69 -4.78 -12.76 8.13
C PRO A 69 -4.43 -11.72 9.21
N PRO A 70 -5.17 -11.64 10.34
CA PRO A 70 -4.94 -10.63 11.38
C PRO A 70 -3.49 -10.59 11.90
N ALA A 71 -2.83 -11.75 12.01
CA ALA A 71 -1.43 -11.85 12.43
C ALA A 71 -0.46 -11.16 11.46
N THR A 72 -0.67 -11.35 10.15
CA THR A 72 0.13 -10.69 9.10
C THR A 72 -0.21 -9.20 9.02
N ARG A 73 -1.50 -8.85 9.09
CA ARG A 73 -1.96 -7.45 8.96
C ARG A 73 -1.34 -6.52 10.00
N ARG A 74 -1.10 -7.01 11.23
CA ARG A 74 -0.39 -6.26 12.29
C ARG A 74 1.09 -5.99 11.99
N ARG A 75 1.68 -6.63 10.98
CA ARG A 75 3.07 -6.44 10.54
C ARG A 75 3.18 -5.71 9.19
N VAL A 76 2.05 -5.22 8.68
CA VAL A 76 1.96 -4.50 7.42
C VAL A 76 1.47 -3.08 7.67
N ALA A 77 2.21 -2.11 7.15
CA ALA A 77 1.78 -0.72 7.06
C ALA A 77 1.41 -0.36 5.62
N LEU A 78 0.41 0.51 5.45
CA LEU A 78 -0.08 0.92 4.13
C LEU A 78 0.34 2.37 3.82
N LEU A 79 0.93 2.59 2.65
CA LEU A 79 1.25 3.92 2.12
C LEU A 79 0.55 4.11 0.78
N THR A 80 -0.47 4.95 0.72
CA THR A 80 -1.17 5.27 -0.54
C THR A 80 -0.77 6.66 -1.02
N TYR A 81 -0.77 6.86 -2.34
CA TYR A 81 -0.47 8.18 -2.90
C TYR A 81 -1.02 8.32 -4.31
N GLY A 82 -1.40 9.55 -4.68
CA GLY A 82 -2.21 9.77 -5.88
C GLY A 82 -3.46 8.88 -5.87
N SER A 83 -4.07 8.68 -4.70
CA SER A 83 -5.03 7.59 -4.48
C SER A 83 -6.45 7.95 -4.94
N PRO A 84 -7.07 7.17 -5.85
CA PRO A 84 -8.46 7.36 -6.27
C PRO A 84 -9.48 6.70 -5.32
N LEU A 85 -9.04 6.18 -4.16
CA LEU A 85 -9.87 5.38 -3.24
C LEU A 85 -11.17 6.08 -2.84
N GLU A 86 -11.10 7.32 -2.36
CA GLU A 86 -12.30 8.06 -1.98
C GLU A 86 -12.96 8.69 -3.22
N ARG A 87 -12.17 9.45 -4.00
CA ARG A 87 -12.67 10.32 -5.07
C ARG A 87 -13.37 9.57 -6.20
N LEU A 88 -12.87 8.41 -6.60
CA LEU A 88 -13.45 7.61 -7.68
C LEU A 88 -14.11 6.35 -7.10
N TYR A 89 -13.33 5.50 -6.44
CA TYR A 89 -13.82 4.19 -6.01
C TYR A 89 -14.90 4.30 -4.93
N GLY A 90 -14.75 5.19 -3.96
CA GLY A 90 -15.76 5.42 -2.91
C GLY A 90 -17.06 5.99 -3.46
N ARG A 91 -17.00 6.77 -4.55
CA ARG A 91 -18.19 7.32 -5.22
C ARG A 91 -18.93 6.29 -6.06
N TRP A 92 -18.21 5.45 -6.82
CA TRP A 92 -18.82 4.48 -7.74
C TRP A 92 -19.08 3.11 -7.09
N PHE A 93 -18.34 2.75 -6.05
CA PHE A 93 -18.43 1.48 -5.32
C PHE A 93 -18.41 1.69 -3.79
N PRO A 94 -19.37 2.45 -3.24
CA PRO A 94 -19.37 2.84 -1.82
C PRO A 94 -19.45 1.65 -0.86
N ALA A 95 -20.01 0.51 -1.28
CA ALA A 95 -20.05 -0.70 -0.47
C ALA A 95 -18.65 -1.24 -0.13
N TYR A 96 -17.64 -0.95 -0.96
CA TYR A 96 -16.29 -1.49 -0.83
C TYR A 96 -15.26 -0.42 -0.47
N PHE A 97 -15.42 0.80 -0.98
CA PHE A 97 -14.47 1.90 -0.76
C PHE A 97 -15.16 3.16 -0.22
N GLY A 98 -16.39 3.03 0.29
CA GLY A 98 -17.07 4.12 0.97
C GLY A 98 -16.44 4.44 2.33
N PRO A 99 -16.88 5.54 2.97
CA PRO A 99 -16.29 6.02 4.21
C PRO A 99 -16.18 4.96 5.31
N ASP A 100 -17.20 4.13 5.48
CA ASP A 100 -17.21 3.11 6.55
C ASP A 100 -16.28 1.94 6.25
N ALA A 101 -16.16 1.52 4.99
CA ALA A 101 -15.23 0.50 4.57
C ALA A 101 -13.77 0.97 4.75
N LEU A 102 -13.47 2.22 4.38
CA LEU A 102 -12.15 2.81 4.56
C LEU A 102 -11.80 3.04 6.04
N ARG A 103 -12.76 3.44 6.88
CA ARG A 103 -12.57 3.46 8.35
C ARG A 103 -12.32 2.06 8.90
N GLY A 104 -13.04 1.05 8.40
CA GLY A 104 -12.80 -0.35 8.74
C GLY A 104 -11.39 -0.83 8.37
N LEU A 105 -10.87 -0.43 7.21
CA LEU A 105 -9.47 -0.66 6.86
C LEU A 105 -8.53 0.02 7.86
N HIS A 106 -8.76 1.31 8.14
CA HIS A 106 -7.96 2.10 9.05
C HIS A 106 -7.88 1.51 10.47
N ARG A 107 -8.98 0.94 10.97
CA ARG A 107 -9.01 0.25 12.27
C ARG A 107 -8.21 -1.07 12.28
N THR A 108 -8.13 -1.77 11.15
CA THR A 108 -7.56 -3.13 11.11
C THR A 108 -6.11 -3.19 10.63
N VAL A 109 -5.68 -2.28 9.76
CA VAL A 109 -4.27 -2.16 9.36
C VAL A 109 -3.44 -1.60 10.52
N HIS A 110 -2.15 -1.94 10.60
CA HIS A 110 -1.33 -1.45 11.72
C HIS A 110 -1.18 0.08 11.71
N CYS A 111 -0.80 0.63 10.57
CA CYS A 111 -0.78 2.06 10.32
C CYS A 111 -0.96 2.35 8.82
N TRP A 112 -1.59 3.47 8.52
CA TRP A 112 -1.86 3.90 7.14
C TRP A 112 -1.60 5.39 7.00
N THR A 113 -0.95 5.78 5.90
CA THR A 113 -0.83 7.17 5.49
C THR A 113 -1.12 7.32 3.98
N ASN A 114 -1.81 8.39 3.62
CA ASN A 114 -2.07 8.80 2.25
C ASN A 114 -1.34 10.13 1.93
N LEU A 115 -0.68 10.21 0.77
CA LEU A 115 -0.09 11.44 0.24
C LEU A 115 -0.85 11.90 -0.99
N TYR A 116 -1.17 13.18 -1.07
CA TYR A 116 -1.91 13.73 -2.20
C TYR A 116 -1.49 15.16 -2.49
N ARG A 117 -1.72 15.59 -3.73
CA ARG A 117 -1.63 16.98 -4.17
C ARG A 117 -3.00 17.50 -4.52
N ALA A 118 -3.22 18.79 -4.32
CA ALA A 118 -4.48 19.43 -4.73
C ALA A 118 -4.64 19.49 -6.27
N THR A 119 -3.52 19.48 -6.99
CA THR A 119 -3.41 19.51 -8.46
C THR A 119 -3.61 18.15 -9.13
N ASP A 120 -3.65 17.05 -8.37
CA ASP A 120 -3.84 15.71 -8.92
C ASP A 120 -5.31 15.49 -9.34
N PRO A 121 -5.59 15.30 -10.65
CA PRO A 121 -6.95 15.17 -11.14
C PRO A 121 -7.57 13.79 -10.85
N ILE A 122 -6.75 12.79 -10.49
CA ILE A 122 -7.19 11.41 -10.25
C ILE A 122 -7.19 11.14 -8.75
N GLY A 123 -6.04 11.39 -8.11
CA GLY A 123 -5.78 11.11 -6.71
C GLY A 123 -6.17 12.24 -5.78
N GLY A 124 -6.56 11.93 -4.55
CA GLY A 124 -6.98 12.93 -3.58
C GLY A 124 -6.87 12.48 -2.13
N PRO A 125 -7.43 13.29 -1.20
CA PRO A 125 -7.56 12.86 0.18
C PRO A 125 -8.48 11.64 0.27
N VAL A 126 -8.15 10.71 1.16
CA VAL A 126 -8.96 9.51 1.46
C VAL A 126 -10.08 9.84 2.45
N ARG A 127 -9.94 10.94 3.21
CA ARG A 127 -10.94 11.50 4.13
C ARG A 127 -11.30 10.59 5.31
N VAL A 128 -10.34 9.78 5.76
CA VAL A 128 -10.48 9.01 6.99
C VAL A 128 -9.88 9.82 8.15
N PRO A 129 -10.71 10.28 9.10
CA PRO A 129 -10.27 11.11 10.21
C PRO A 129 -9.47 10.30 11.24
N ALA A 130 -8.88 11.01 12.21
CA ALA A 130 -8.31 10.39 13.40
C ALA A 130 -9.41 9.67 14.22
N GLU A 131 -9.11 8.50 14.75
CA GLU A 131 -10.05 7.62 15.44
C GLU A 131 -9.28 6.72 16.41
N ASP A 132 -9.75 6.55 17.66
CA ASP A 132 -9.17 5.63 18.67
C ASP A 132 -7.65 5.76 18.86
N GLY A 133 -7.15 6.99 18.96
CA GLY A 133 -5.71 7.27 19.12
C GLY A 133 -4.88 7.04 17.85
N ARG A 134 -5.51 6.66 16.73
CA ARG A 134 -4.88 6.58 15.40
C ARG A 134 -4.96 7.94 14.72
N PRO A 135 -3.87 8.41 14.10
CA PRO A 135 -3.88 9.67 13.36
C PRO A 135 -4.78 9.57 12.13
N ALA A 136 -5.20 10.72 11.58
CA ALA A 136 -5.86 10.77 10.29
C ALA A 136 -4.99 10.12 9.20
N VAL A 137 -5.63 9.49 8.22
CA VAL A 137 -4.93 8.78 7.14
C VAL A 137 -4.21 9.78 6.23
N ASP A 138 -4.83 10.91 5.92
CA ASP A 138 -4.25 11.90 5.02
C ASP A 138 -3.13 12.68 5.72
N ALA A 139 -1.94 12.67 5.12
CA ALA A 139 -0.88 13.60 5.49
C ALA A 139 -1.23 15.02 5.04
N ALA A 140 -0.45 16.00 5.51
CA ALA A 140 -0.50 17.35 4.96
C ALA A 140 -0.35 17.32 3.42
N VAL A 141 -1.15 18.13 2.73
CA VAL A 141 -1.13 18.24 1.27
C VAL A 141 0.28 18.52 0.78
N LEU A 142 0.73 17.78 -0.22
CA LEU A 142 2.02 18.04 -0.85
C LEU A 142 1.90 19.29 -1.72
N LEU A 143 2.88 20.19 -1.57
CA LEU A 143 2.95 21.41 -2.34
C LEU A 143 3.27 21.08 -3.80
N ASP A 144 2.51 21.63 -4.74
CA ASP A 144 2.68 21.42 -6.17
C ASP A 144 2.21 22.66 -6.96
N PRO A 145 3.11 23.39 -7.64
CA PRO A 145 4.55 23.13 -7.76
C PRO A 145 5.29 23.35 -6.43
N VAL A 146 6.46 22.73 -6.24
CA VAL A 146 7.22 22.80 -4.97
C VAL A 146 7.68 24.23 -4.60
N ALA A 147 7.72 25.14 -5.57
CA ALA A 147 7.89 26.56 -5.37
C ALA A 147 7.09 27.34 -6.42
N TYR A 148 6.48 28.46 -6.00
CA TYR A 148 5.87 29.41 -6.93
C TYR A 148 6.91 30.39 -7.45
N GLY A 149 7.07 30.45 -8.77
CA GLY A 149 8.05 31.31 -9.41
C GLY A 149 9.49 30.80 -9.24
N ARG A 150 10.46 31.71 -9.33
CA ARG A 150 11.89 31.39 -9.21
C ARG A 150 12.39 31.71 -7.81
N THR A 151 13.19 30.82 -7.24
CA THR A 151 13.90 31.00 -5.98
C THR A 151 15.39 30.67 -6.16
N ARG A 152 16.23 30.92 -5.16
CA ARG A 152 17.65 30.51 -5.21
C ARG A 152 17.81 28.98 -5.34
N ALA A 153 16.92 28.21 -4.70
CA ALA A 153 16.91 26.75 -4.79
C ALA A 153 16.26 26.24 -6.08
N HIS A 154 15.32 27.02 -6.63
CA HIS A 154 14.56 26.71 -7.84
C HIS A 154 14.69 27.85 -8.86
N PRO A 155 15.85 27.97 -9.55
CA PRO A 155 16.10 29.09 -10.45
C PRO A 155 15.21 29.08 -11.71
N LEU A 156 14.59 27.94 -12.01
CA LEU A 156 13.60 27.76 -13.07
C LEU A 156 12.20 27.60 -12.47
N PRO A 157 11.13 27.98 -13.19
CA PRO A 157 9.77 27.69 -12.76
C PRO A 157 9.58 26.19 -12.55
N GLU A 158 9.13 25.81 -11.37
CA GLU A 158 8.89 24.41 -11.04
C GLU A 158 7.64 23.89 -11.74
N PRO A 159 7.68 22.65 -12.26
CA PRO A 159 6.53 22.05 -12.94
C PRO A 159 5.42 21.70 -11.95
N ILE A 160 4.18 21.74 -12.44
CA ILE A 160 3.05 21.10 -11.77
C ILE A 160 3.13 19.60 -12.07
N LEU A 161 3.39 18.80 -11.05
CA LEU A 161 3.58 17.35 -11.17
C LEU A 161 2.25 16.58 -11.20
N GLY A 162 1.21 17.10 -10.55
CA GLY A 162 -0.12 16.49 -10.49
C GLY A 162 -0.05 15.04 -10.01
N HIS A 163 -0.38 14.10 -10.89
CA HIS A 163 -0.47 12.67 -10.58
C HIS A 163 0.87 11.90 -10.58
N SER A 164 1.98 12.53 -11.00
CA SER A 164 3.27 11.86 -11.23
C SER A 164 4.30 12.11 -10.12
N ASP A 165 5.42 11.39 -10.07
CA ASP A 165 6.59 11.74 -9.23
C ASP A 165 6.33 11.97 -7.74
N TYR A 166 5.38 11.26 -7.14
CA TYR A 166 5.16 11.31 -5.70
C TYR A 166 6.36 10.76 -4.92
N GLN A 167 7.04 9.73 -5.45
CA GLN A 167 8.17 9.10 -4.78
C GLN A 167 9.43 9.97 -4.75
N ALA A 168 9.52 10.96 -5.64
CA ALA A 168 10.61 11.94 -5.67
C ALA A 168 10.47 12.99 -4.55
N ASP A 169 9.25 13.20 -4.04
CA ASP A 169 9.03 14.13 -2.93
C ASP A 169 9.68 13.59 -1.63
N PRO A 170 10.52 14.37 -0.92
CA PRO A 170 11.13 13.95 0.34
C PRO A 170 10.11 13.50 1.41
N ALA A 171 8.88 14.02 1.37
CA ALA A 171 7.80 13.57 2.23
C ALA A 171 7.49 12.08 2.05
N PHE A 172 7.62 11.52 0.84
CA PHE A 172 7.41 10.10 0.59
C PHE A 172 8.37 9.24 1.41
N ALA A 173 9.67 9.52 1.32
CA ALA A 173 10.71 8.79 2.06
C ALA A 173 10.51 8.92 3.57
N ARG A 174 10.24 10.14 4.07
CA ARG A 174 9.98 10.40 5.50
C ARG A 174 8.77 9.61 6.01
N ARG A 175 7.66 9.60 5.25
CA ARG A 175 6.43 8.90 5.66
C ARG A 175 6.58 7.40 5.59
N ARG A 176 7.28 6.87 4.58
CA ARG A 176 7.64 5.46 4.51
C ARG A 176 8.46 5.01 5.72
N ALA A 177 9.48 5.79 6.10
CA ALA A 177 10.30 5.51 7.28
C ALA A 177 9.46 5.52 8.57
N ALA A 178 8.66 6.57 8.77
CA ALA A 178 7.79 6.68 9.94
C ALA A 178 6.77 5.53 10.06
N LEU A 179 6.26 5.03 8.93
CA LEU A 179 5.39 3.84 8.93
C LEU A 179 6.16 2.58 9.35
N LEU A 180 7.38 2.41 8.86
CA LEU A 180 8.23 1.27 9.21
C LEU A 180 8.62 1.28 10.68
N ASP A 181 8.93 2.44 11.25
CA ASP A 181 9.30 2.61 12.66
C ASP A 181 8.14 2.27 13.60
N ARG A 182 6.90 2.54 13.18
CA ARG A 182 5.69 2.20 13.95
C ARG A 182 5.38 0.72 13.97
N LEU A 183 5.86 -0.06 12.99
CA LEU A 183 5.58 -1.50 12.93
C LEU A 183 6.32 -2.23 14.07
N PRO A 184 5.76 -3.31 14.64
CA PRO A 184 6.49 -4.13 15.60
C PRO A 184 7.81 -4.63 15.01
N PRO A 185 8.89 -4.76 15.79
CA PRO A 185 10.16 -5.30 15.30
C PRO A 185 9.97 -6.72 14.76
N ALA A 186 10.89 -7.14 13.88
CA ALA A 186 10.88 -8.49 13.35
C ALA A 186 11.02 -9.51 14.50
N VAL A 187 10.20 -10.56 14.47
CA VAL A 187 10.30 -11.63 15.46
C VAL A 187 11.40 -12.59 15.00
N PRO A 188 12.39 -12.92 15.85
CA PRO A 188 13.39 -13.91 15.51
C PRO A 188 12.71 -15.25 15.19
N HIS A 189 12.95 -15.80 14.00
CA HIS A 189 12.58 -17.18 13.73
C HIS A 189 13.64 -18.11 14.33
N PRO A 190 13.23 -19.21 15.00
CA PRO A 190 14.15 -20.30 15.25
C PRO A 190 14.78 -20.71 13.93
N ARG A 191 16.12 -20.69 13.85
CA ARG A 191 16.81 -21.36 12.74
C ARG A 191 16.38 -22.81 12.76
N GLU A 192 15.85 -23.32 11.66
CA GLU A 192 15.62 -24.75 11.52
C GLU A 192 16.95 -25.47 11.80
N PRO A 193 16.97 -26.51 12.65
CA PRO A 193 18.19 -27.25 12.94
C PRO A 193 18.72 -27.83 11.63
N ASN A 194 19.97 -27.49 11.31
CA ASN A 194 20.65 -28.00 10.12
C ASN A 194 20.73 -29.53 10.21
N PRO A 195 20.04 -30.31 9.34
CA PRO A 195 20.06 -31.77 9.42
C PRO A 195 21.43 -32.38 9.07
N ALA A 196 22.41 -31.56 8.65
CA ALA A 196 23.75 -32.01 8.32
C ALA A 196 24.73 -32.09 9.52
N ALA A 197 24.31 -31.74 10.75
CA ALA A 197 25.21 -31.71 11.91
C ALA A 197 25.25 -33.00 12.75
N ASP A 198 24.42 -34.02 12.45
CA ASP A 198 24.28 -35.21 13.31
C ASP A 198 24.75 -36.52 12.66
N GLN A 199 25.50 -36.45 11.56
CA GLN A 199 26.20 -37.61 11.00
C GLN A 199 27.69 -37.55 11.34
N GLY A 200 28.07 -38.06 12.50
CA GLY A 200 29.49 -38.27 12.78
C GLY A 200 29.83 -38.63 14.22
N SER A 201 29.47 -39.85 14.65
CA SER A 201 30.38 -40.72 15.43
C SER A 201 29.63 -41.95 15.94
N SER A 202 29.39 -42.93 15.05
CA SER A 202 29.14 -44.31 15.46
C SER A 202 30.41 -45.14 15.20
N GLY A 203 31.11 -45.45 16.30
CA GLY A 203 31.85 -46.68 16.55
C GLY A 203 32.91 -47.16 15.54
N ARG A 204 34.17 -47.24 16.02
CA ARG A 204 34.97 -48.46 15.86
C ARG A 204 35.70 -48.80 17.15
N SER A 205 35.23 -49.87 17.79
CA SER A 205 36.04 -50.78 18.60
C SER A 205 36.78 -51.72 17.66
N SER A 206 38.06 -51.99 17.91
CA SER A 206 38.79 -53.27 17.73
C SER A 206 40.30 -53.00 17.64
N GLY A 207 41.10 -53.71 18.45
CA GLY A 207 42.56 -53.83 18.28
C GLY A 207 43.35 -53.56 19.55
#